data_AF-A0A9Q0B811-F1
#
_entry.id   AF-A0A9Q0B811-F1
#
_cell.length_a   1.000
_cell.length_b   1.000
_cell.length_c   1.000
_cell.angle_alpha   90.00
_cell.angle_beta   90.00
_cell.angle_gamma   90.00
#
_symmetry.space_group_name_H-M   'P 1'
#
loop_
_entity.id
_entity.type
_entity.pdbx_description
1 polymer ?
#
loop_
_entity_poly.entity_id
_entity_poly.type
_entity_poly.pdbx_seq_one_letter_code
_entity_poly.pdbx_strand_id
1 'polypeptide(L)'
;MPWRDHVKQLKDGFNSLAKEVQTGINERSGSSQPPQQQYHANHQYPPQPPAPAGASAYWRPRFQQDIPVTVEWDAKLGNGPDGWGNQELQHYTALPENTFHTQNGLLVLRALANSRAPNPEQKYTSARLVSRETLSRDRGALTAVIQSPCARGIWPAFWLLPQEPFSWPTDGEIDIAETWNGDCENHSCLHWGHHHEPQKHRVLGTKIHEMPRRPVRYDLVWDQPGGHPGQGRLIWFIDGRPVMKGHIPGGTRPMRDMTILLNVAMGGNVCQGVTPSDGYYDMVVHSLYASDEPELGGWHGFDHAWGNPGVPEGHGY
;
A
#
# COMPACT_ATOMS: atom_id res chain seq x y z
N MET A 1 30.21 24.02 -21.73
CA MET A 1 28.80 23.72 -21.37
C MET A 1 28.77 23.21 -19.94
N PRO A 2 28.23 23.98 -18.97
CA PRO A 2 28.50 23.84 -17.53
C PRO A 2 27.64 22.78 -16.79
N TRP A 3 26.89 21.96 -17.51
CA TRP A 3 25.90 21.04 -16.92
C TRP A 3 26.46 19.67 -16.56
N ARG A 4 27.61 19.27 -17.13
CA ARG A 4 28.22 17.95 -16.89
C ARG A 4 28.94 17.84 -15.55
N ASP A 5 29.44 18.96 -15.01
CA ASP A 5 30.19 18.97 -13.75
C ASP A 5 29.26 18.98 -12.52
N HIS A 6 28.05 19.54 -12.64
CA HIS A 6 27.02 19.51 -11.59
C HIS A 6 26.46 18.10 -11.34
N VAL A 7 26.34 17.28 -12.38
CA VAL A 7 25.86 15.88 -12.26
C VAL A 7 26.91 14.98 -11.59
N LYS A 8 28.20 15.33 -11.69
CA LYS A 8 29.28 14.59 -11.06
C LYS A 8 29.37 14.87 -9.56
N GLN A 9 29.25 16.14 -9.16
CA GLN A 9 29.25 16.52 -7.73
C GLN A 9 28.06 15.98 -6.93
N LEU A 10 26.88 15.83 -7.55
CA LEU A 10 25.71 15.21 -6.92
C LEU A 10 25.87 13.70 -6.68
N LYS A 11 26.56 12.98 -7.58
CA LYS A 11 26.86 11.54 -7.41
C LYS A 11 27.91 11.30 -6.31
N ASP A 12 28.86 12.19 -6.16
CA ASP A 12 29.92 12.08 -5.15
C ASP A 12 29.40 12.41 -3.73
N GLY A 13 28.45 13.34 -3.61
CA GLY A 13 27.77 13.65 -2.34
C GLY A 13 26.87 12.53 -1.80
N PHE A 14 26.16 11.81 -2.70
CA PHE A 14 25.30 10.68 -2.33
C PHE A 14 26.10 9.43 -1.90
N ASN A 15 27.25 9.19 -2.54
CA ASN A 15 28.15 8.08 -2.18
C ASN A 15 28.88 8.30 -0.84
N SER A 16 29.04 9.55 -0.42
CA SER A 16 29.64 9.94 0.85
C SER A 16 28.71 9.61 2.03
N LEU A 17 27.44 9.99 1.92
CA LEU A 17 26.40 9.68 2.91
C LEU A 17 26.11 8.17 3.01
N ALA A 18 26.14 7.45 1.89
CA ALA A 18 26.00 6.00 1.88
C ALA A 18 27.16 5.27 2.59
N LYS A 19 28.38 5.84 2.57
CA LYS A 19 29.54 5.25 3.26
C LYS A 19 29.55 5.47 4.77
N GLU A 20 28.99 6.57 5.27
CA GLU A 20 28.89 6.84 6.72
C GLU A 20 27.78 6.03 7.40
N VAL A 21 26.73 5.64 6.66
CA VAL A 21 25.69 4.72 7.17
C VAL A 21 26.18 3.26 7.15
N GLN A 22 27.02 2.89 6.18
CA GLN A 22 27.57 1.52 6.06
C GLN A 22 28.55 1.14 7.20
N THR A 23 29.26 2.11 7.79
CA THR A 23 30.21 1.84 8.89
C THR A 23 29.53 1.67 10.26
N GLY A 24 28.28 2.13 10.43
CA GLY A 24 27.54 1.99 11.68
C GLY A 24 26.71 0.70 11.84
N ILE A 25 26.48 -0.05 10.75
CA ILE A 25 25.58 -1.22 10.74
C ILE A 25 26.34 -2.56 10.88
N ASN A 26 27.66 -2.58 10.72
CA ASN A 26 28.45 -3.82 10.79
C ASN A 26 28.74 -4.36 12.20
N GLU A 27 28.23 -3.72 13.26
CA GLU A 27 28.32 -4.25 14.62
C GLU A 27 26.93 -4.35 15.25
N ARG A 28 26.13 -5.34 14.82
CA ARG A 28 25.10 -6.09 15.57
C ARG A 28 23.94 -6.48 14.65
N SER A 29 23.93 -7.72 14.17
CA SER A 29 22.74 -8.57 14.22
C SER A 29 23.05 -9.94 13.63
N GLY A 30 23.01 -10.96 14.49
CA GLY A 30 22.95 -12.35 14.05
C GLY A 30 21.72 -12.58 13.18
N SER A 31 21.93 -13.26 12.06
CA SER A 31 20.92 -13.60 11.06
C SER A 31 19.87 -14.56 11.61
N SER A 32 18.61 -14.12 11.63
CA SER A 32 17.46 -15.02 11.53
C SER A 32 16.56 -14.49 10.41
N GLN A 33 16.72 -15.05 9.21
CA GLN A 33 15.76 -14.83 8.13
C GLN A 33 14.38 -15.35 8.58
N PRO A 34 13.28 -14.64 8.29
CA PRO A 34 11.95 -15.21 8.46
C PRO A 34 11.83 -16.48 7.61
N PRO A 35 11.12 -17.51 8.09
CA PRO A 35 11.01 -18.78 7.38
C PRO A 35 10.37 -18.58 6.01
N GLN A 36 10.98 -19.16 4.99
CA GLN A 36 10.42 -19.27 3.65
C GLN A 36 9.06 -19.99 3.74
N GLN A 37 7.98 -19.35 3.29
CA GLN A 37 6.69 -20.03 3.15
C GLN A 37 6.81 -21.01 1.98
N GLN A 38 6.98 -22.31 2.30
CA GLN A 38 6.92 -23.38 1.31
C GLN A 38 5.51 -23.47 0.72
N TYR A 39 5.43 -23.69 -0.59
CA TYR A 39 4.16 -23.84 -1.29
C TYR A 39 3.43 -25.05 -0.74
N HIS A 40 2.45 -24.81 0.14
CA HIS A 40 1.41 -25.77 0.42
C HIS A 40 0.17 -25.33 -0.34
N ALA A 41 -0.24 -26.13 -1.32
CA ALA A 41 -1.52 -25.98 -2.01
C ALA A 41 -2.74 -25.98 -1.04
N ASN A 42 -2.52 -26.35 0.22
CA ASN A 42 -3.50 -26.40 1.31
C ASN A 42 -3.20 -25.40 2.45
N HIS A 43 -2.56 -24.26 2.23
CA HIS A 43 -2.51 -23.22 3.26
C HIS A 43 -3.95 -22.79 3.61
N GLN A 44 -4.42 -23.26 4.77
CA GLN A 44 -5.71 -22.88 5.32
C GLN A 44 -5.56 -21.51 5.98
N TYR A 45 -6.15 -20.50 5.36
CA TYR A 45 -6.28 -19.19 5.99
C TYR A 45 -7.33 -19.27 7.11
N PRO A 46 -7.08 -18.65 8.27
CA PRO A 46 -8.07 -18.58 9.33
C PRO A 46 -9.36 -17.92 8.80
N PRO A 47 -10.53 -18.35 9.32
CA PRO A 47 -11.82 -17.81 8.86
C PRO A 47 -11.90 -16.30 9.07
N GLN A 48 -12.70 -15.64 8.23
CA GLN A 48 -12.99 -14.22 8.32
C GLN A 48 -13.48 -13.86 9.74
N PRO A 49 -12.93 -12.81 10.39
CA PRO A 49 -13.57 -12.27 11.58
C PRO A 49 -14.98 -11.76 11.22
N PRO A 50 -15.98 -11.90 12.13
CA PRO A 50 -17.34 -11.44 11.87
C PRO A 50 -17.34 -9.95 11.51
N ALA A 51 -18.16 -9.58 10.53
CA ALA A 51 -18.37 -8.18 10.16
C ALA A 51 -18.80 -7.38 11.41
N PRO A 52 -18.19 -6.22 11.69
CA PRO A 52 -18.55 -5.44 12.86
C PRO A 52 -20.02 -5.03 12.83
N ALA A 53 -20.72 -5.24 13.94
CA ALA A 53 -22.07 -4.75 14.14
C ALA A 53 -22.00 -3.25 14.48
N GLY A 54 -22.29 -2.36 13.53
CA GLY A 54 -22.41 -0.92 13.85
C GLY A 54 -22.37 0.05 12.67
N ALA A 55 -21.49 -0.16 11.69
CA ALA A 55 -21.44 0.70 10.50
C ALA A 55 -22.18 0.04 9.33
N SER A 56 -23.14 0.76 8.75
CA SER A 56 -23.76 0.36 7.49
C SER A 56 -22.74 0.57 6.36
N ALA A 57 -22.06 -0.50 5.94
CA ALA A 57 -21.21 -0.44 4.75
C ALA A 57 -22.09 -0.13 3.52
N TYR A 58 -21.77 0.93 2.78
CA TYR A 58 -22.44 1.22 1.51
C TYR A 58 -21.79 0.50 0.33
N TRP A 59 -20.56 0.01 0.51
CA TRP A 59 -19.84 -0.78 -0.49
C TRP A 59 -18.98 -1.85 0.16
N ARG A 60 -18.98 -3.05 -0.42
CA ARG A 60 -18.13 -4.19 -0.04
C ARG A 60 -17.93 -5.10 -1.26
N PRO A 61 -16.69 -5.45 -1.65
CA PRO A 61 -16.44 -6.45 -2.67
C PRO A 61 -16.79 -7.86 -2.17
N ARG A 62 -17.20 -8.72 -3.08
CA ARG A 62 -17.55 -10.12 -2.84
C ARG A 62 -16.35 -11.02 -3.07
N PHE A 63 -15.74 -11.43 -1.97
CA PHE A 63 -14.69 -12.44 -2.00
C PHE A 63 -15.33 -13.84 -2.00
N GLN A 64 -15.87 -14.26 -3.13
CA GLN A 64 -16.50 -15.59 -3.27
C GLN A 64 -15.79 -16.38 -4.36
N GLN A 65 -15.47 -17.65 -4.10
CA GLN A 65 -14.66 -18.47 -5.01
C GLN A 65 -15.26 -18.60 -6.42
N ASP A 66 -16.58 -18.59 -6.53
CA ASP A 66 -17.34 -18.70 -7.77
C ASP A 66 -17.51 -17.37 -8.52
N ILE A 67 -17.10 -16.25 -7.91
CA ILE A 67 -17.11 -14.92 -8.52
C ILE A 67 -15.70 -14.60 -9.03
N PRO A 68 -15.51 -14.35 -10.34
CA PRO A 68 -14.21 -13.90 -10.85
C PRO A 68 -13.78 -12.58 -10.19
N VAL A 69 -12.49 -12.47 -9.83
CA VAL A 69 -11.91 -11.22 -9.28
C VAL A 69 -12.18 -10.04 -10.22
N THR A 70 -12.19 -10.30 -11.53
CA THR A 70 -12.47 -9.32 -12.58
C THR A 70 -13.91 -8.81 -12.60
N VAL A 71 -14.80 -9.19 -11.68
CA VAL A 71 -16.15 -8.59 -11.56
C VAL A 71 -16.07 -7.22 -10.88
N GLU A 72 -15.19 -7.06 -9.89
CA GLU A 72 -15.11 -5.86 -9.05
C GLU A 72 -13.78 -5.12 -9.20
N TRP A 73 -12.81 -5.76 -9.85
CA TRP A 73 -11.45 -5.27 -10.00
C TRP A 73 -11.02 -5.29 -11.46
N ASP A 74 -10.32 -4.26 -11.88
CA ASP A 74 -9.54 -4.26 -13.11
C ASP A 74 -8.07 -4.56 -12.78
N ALA A 75 -7.47 -5.50 -13.51
CA ALA A 75 -6.07 -5.85 -13.36
C ALA A 75 -5.20 -4.96 -14.24
N LYS A 76 -4.20 -4.30 -13.65
CA LYS A 76 -3.13 -3.64 -14.41
C LYS A 76 -2.12 -4.71 -14.82
N LEU A 77 -1.73 -4.72 -16.09
CA LEU A 77 -0.92 -5.78 -16.70
C LEU A 77 0.47 -5.29 -17.08
N GLY A 78 1.44 -6.19 -17.03
CA GLY A 78 2.82 -5.89 -17.42
C GLY A 78 3.67 -5.25 -16.33
N ASN A 79 4.85 -4.81 -16.74
CA ASN A 79 5.83 -4.13 -15.88
C ASN A 79 5.74 -2.58 -15.97
N GLY A 80 4.78 -2.06 -16.75
CA GLY A 80 4.59 -0.62 -16.94
C GLY A 80 5.82 0.10 -17.52
N PRO A 81 5.73 1.42 -17.76
CA PRO A 81 6.91 2.23 -18.05
C PRO A 81 7.85 2.28 -16.83
N ASP A 82 9.14 2.02 -17.05
CA ASP A 82 10.21 2.10 -16.04
C ASP A 82 9.93 1.34 -14.72
N GLY A 83 9.28 0.16 -14.81
CA GLY A 83 8.90 -0.62 -13.62
C GLY A 83 7.85 0.12 -12.79
N TRP A 84 6.77 0.56 -13.45
CA TRP A 84 5.71 1.41 -12.89
C TRP A 84 6.22 2.72 -12.25
N GLY A 85 7.29 3.29 -12.79
CA GLY A 85 7.94 4.51 -12.30
C GLY A 85 8.86 4.30 -11.09
N ASN A 86 8.89 3.08 -10.53
CA ASN A 86 9.63 2.76 -9.31
C ASN A 86 10.71 1.69 -9.50
N GLN A 87 11.06 1.36 -10.75
CA GLN A 87 12.03 0.29 -11.07
C GLN A 87 11.61 -1.08 -10.50
N GLU A 88 10.30 -1.31 -10.42
CA GLU A 88 9.72 -2.58 -9.99
C GLU A 88 10.07 -3.72 -10.95
N LEU A 89 10.24 -4.94 -10.44
CA LEU A 89 10.73 -6.10 -11.22
C LEU A 89 9.62 -6.97 -11.80
N GLN A 90 8.45 -6.98 -11.17
CA GLN A 90 7.38 -7.92 -11.50
C GLN A 90 6.63 -7.54 -12.78
N HIS A 91 6.19 -8.57 -13.50
CA HIS A 91 5.16 -8.45 -14.51
C HIS A 91 3.81 -8.71 -13.84
N TYR A 92 2.95 -7.70 -13.72
CA TYR A 92 1.60 -7.89 -13.19
C TYR A 92 0.74 -8.68 -14.19
N THR A 93 -0.06 -9.62 -13.69
CA THR A 93 -0.93 -10.47 -14.52
C THR A 93 -2.36 -10.50 -13.96
N ALA A 94 -3.29 -11.02 -14.77
CA ALA A 94 -4.64 -11.39 -14.33
C ALA A 94 -4.80 -12.92 -14.14
N LEU A 95 -3.69 -13.65 -14.03
CA LEU A 95 -3.73 -15.11 -13.94
C LEU A 95 -4.24 -15.55 -12.57
N PRO A 96 -5.00 -16.67 -12.49
CA PRO A 96 -5.48 -17.21 -11.22
C PRO A 96 -4.39 -17.59 -10.22
N GLU A 97 -3.14 -17.75 -10.66
CA GLU A 97 -2.00 -17.98 -9.77
C GLU A 97 -1.53 -16.72 -9.03
N ASN A 98 -1.84 -15.53 -9.55
CA ASN A 98 -1.50 -14.25 -8.94
C ASN A 98 -2.68 -13.60 -8.20
N THR A 99 -3.92 -13.90 -8.58
CA THR A 99 -5.11 -13.27 -7.99
C THR A 99 -6.30 -14.23 -7.97
N PHE A 100 -6.84 -14.53 -6.80
CA PHE A 100 -7.98 -15.45 -6.65
C PHE A 100 -8.75 -15.25 -5.35
N HIS A 101 -10.02 -15.68 -5.37
CA HIS A 101 -10.84 -15.81 -4.16
C HIS A 101 -10.72 -17.22 -3.57
N THR A 102 -10.72 -17.31 -2.24
CA THR A 102 -10.71 -18.59 -1.52
C THR A 102 -12.13 -19.02 -1.13
N GLN A 103 -12.29 -20.30 -0.77
CA GLN A 103 -13.55 -20.83 -0.22
C GLN A 103 -13.97 -20.17 1.09
N ASN A 104 -13.02 -19.60 1.83
CA ASN A 104 -13.23 -19.01 3.15
C ASN A 104 -13.59 -17.52 3.10
N GLY A 105 -13.90 -16.96 1.92
CA GLY A 105 -14.32 -15.57 1.84
C GLY A 105 -13.17 -14.56 1.76
N LEU A 106 -12.02 -14.94 1.19
CA LEU A 106 -10.81 -14.11 1.15
C LEU A 106 -10.37 -13.80 -0.28
N LEU A 107 -9.80 -12.62 -0.50
CA LEU A 107 -9.07 -12.27 -1.72
C LEU A 107 -7.57 -12.42 -1.47
N VAL A 108 -6.87 -13.12 -2.36
CA VAL A 108 -5.42 -13.32 -2.29
C VAL A 108 -4.76 -12.68 -3.52
N LEU A 109 -3.76 -11.82 -3.27
CA LEU A 109 -2.81 -11.36 -4.27
C LEU A 109 -1.46 -12.03 -4.00
N ARG A 110 -1.01 -12.85 -4.93
CA ARG A 110 0.21 -13.67 -4.82
C ARG A 110 1.29 -13.15 -5.75
N ALA A 111 2.40 -12.70 -5.17
CA ALA A 111 3.64 -12.48 -5.89
C ALA A 111 4.44 -13.79 -5.96
N LEU A 112 4.98 -14.12 -7.13
CA LEU A 112 5.77 -15.32 -7.41
C LEU A 112 7.18 -14.93 -7.85
N ALA A 113 8.19 -15.49 -7.19
CA ALA A 113 9.59 -15.39 -7.58
C ALA A 113 10.11 -16.74 -8.06
N ASN A 114 10.62 -16.80 -9.28
CA ASN A 114 11.24 -17.97 -9.87
C ASN A 114 12.44 -17.54 -10.72
N SER A 115 13.61 -17.40 -10.09
CA SER A 115 14.83 -16.93 -10.75
C SER A 115 15.28 -17.85 -11.91
N ARG A 116 14.78 -19.09 -11.94
CA ARG A 116 15.07 -20.11 -12.95
C ARG A 116 14.10 -20.11 -14.12
N ALA A 117 13.07 -19.25 -14.11
CA ALA A 117 12.13 -19.15 -15.21
C ALA A 117 12.86 -18.80 -16.52
N PRO A 118 12.58 -19.52 -17.63
CA PRO A 118 13.25 -19.29 -18.91
C PRO A 118 12.84 -17.96 -19.54
N ASN A 119 11.58 -17.56 -19.36
CA ASN A 119 11.10 -16.23 -19.75
C ASN A 119 11.43 -15.22 -18.63
N PRO A 120 12.16 -14.14 -18.90
CA PRO A 120 12.42 -13.07 -17.94
C PRO A 120 11.15 -12.51 -17.28
N GLU A 121 10.04 -12.40 -18.00
CA GLU A 121 8.76 -11.88 -17.48
C GLU A 121 8.09 -12.83 -16.48
N GLN A 122 8.48 -14.12 -16.49
CA GLN A 122 7.98 -15.12 -15.55
C GLN A 122 8.88 -15.26 -14.32
N LYS A 123 10.01 -14.54 -14.26
CA LYS A 123 10.89 -14.59 -13.08
C LYS A 123 10.23 -13.95 -11.87
N TYR A 124 9.44 -12.91 -12.11
CA TYR A 124 8.68 -12.20 -11.09
C TYR A 124 7.29 -11.90 -11.64
N THR A 125 6.26 -12.54 -11.10
CA THR A 125 4.87 -12.23 -11.45
C THR A 125 4.10 -11.83 -10.21
N SER A 126 3.09 -10.97 -10.36
CA SER A 126 2.25 -10.54 -9.25
C SER A 126 0.90 -10.03 -9.75
N ALA A 127 0.10 -9.44 -8.86
CA ALA A 127 -1.15 -8.77 -9.16
C ALA A 127 -1.13 -7.30 -8.76
N ARG A 128 -1.77 -6.46 -9.56
CA ARG A 128 -2.14 -5.08 -9.25
C ARG A 128 -3.59 -4.86 -9.65
N LEU A 129 -4.45 -4.70 -8.66
CA LEU A 129 -5.89 -4.55 -8.81
C LEU A 129 -6.28 -3.09 -8.58
N VAL A 130 -7.24 -2.60 -9.36
CA VAL A 130 -7.90 -1.31 -9.19
C VAL A 130 -9.40 -1.57 -9.07
N SER A 131 -10.06 -1.02 -8.06
CA SER A 131 -11.50 -1.19 -7.91
C SER A 131 -12.25 -0.49 -9.05
N ARG A 132 -13.35 -1.11 -9.51
CA ARG A 132 -14.24 -0.48 -10.49
C ARG A 132 -15.08 0.65 -9.90
N GLU A 133 -15.41 0.50 -8.62
CA GLU A 133 -16.11 1.53 -7.85
C GLU A 133 -15.10 2.53 -7.29
N THR A 134 -15.53 3.78 -7.16
CA THR A 134 -14.81 4.80 -6.40
C THR A 134 -15.33 4.85 -4.97
N LEU A 135 -14.69 5.65 -4.10
CA LEU A 135 -15.21 5.85 -2.74
C LEU A 135 -16.61 6.45 -2.73
N SER A 136 -17.01 7.21 -3.76
CA SER A 136 -18.37 7.73 -3.99
C SER A 136 -18.97 8.60 -2.88
N ARG A 137 -18.16 8.99 -1.89
CA ARG A 137 -18.55 9.85 -0.76
C ARG A 137 -17.50 10.92 -0.51
N ASP A 138 -17.97 12.11 -0.18
CA ASP A 138 -17.15 13.22 0.34
C ASP A 138 -16.71 13.02 1.78
N ARG A 139 -17.41 12.14 2.49
CA ARG A 139 -17.23 11.92 3.92
C ARG A 139 -17.52 10.46 4.19
N GLY A 140 -16.56 9.74 4.76
CA GLY A 140 -16.69 8.31 4.97
C GLY A 140 -15.45 7.66 5.57
N ALA A 141 -15.49 6.34 5.67
CA ALA A 141 -14.38 5.51 6.11
C ALA A 141 -14.20 4.32 5.16
N LEU A 142 -12.94 4.00 4.86
CA LEU A 142 -12.53 2.81 4.12
C LEU A 142 -11.73 1.93 5.07
N THR A 143 -12.18 0.70 5.24
CA THR A 143 -11.58 -0.26 6.16
C THR A 143 -11.14 -1.50 5.43
N ALA A 144 -9.91 -1.96 5.70
CA ALA A 144 -9.40 -3.25 5.27
C ALA A 144 -8.79 -4.03 6.44
N VAL A 145 -8.92 -5.35 6.41
CA VAL A 145 -8.14 -6.25 7.28
C VAL A 145 -7.28 -7.10 6.37
N ILE A 146 -5.97 -6.90 6.45
CA ILE A 146 -5.00 -7.46 5.50
C ILE A 146 -3.87 -8.15 6.26
N GLN A 147 -3.54 -9.38 5.87
CA GLN A 147 -2.27 -10.00 6.21
C GLN A 147 -1.30 -9.78 5.05
N SER A 148 -0.31 -8.93 5.25
CA SER A 148 0.69 -8.58 4.23
C SER A 148 1.90 -9.51 4.28
N PRO A 149 2.50 -9.87 3.13
CA PRO A 149 3.79 -10.52 3.11
C PRO A 149 4.85 -9.55 3.58
N CYS A 150 5.75 -9.99 4.46
CA CYS A 150 6.82 -9.15 5.00
C CYS A 150 8.15 -9.85 4.77
N ALA A 151 8.79 -9.53 3.65
CA ALA A 151 10.02 -10.17 3.21
C ALA A 151 10.90 -9.20 2.43
N ARG A 152 12.20 -9.51 2.38
CA ARG A 152 13.18 -8.76 1.60
C ARG A 152 12.80 -8.72 0.13
N GLY A 153 12.90 -7.54 -0.48
CA GLY A 153 12.56 -7.32 -1.89
C GLY A 153 11.06 -7.42 -2.21
N ILE A 154 10.17 -7.39 -1.21
CA ILE A 154 8.72 -7.41 -1.38
C ILE A 154 8.11 -6.10 -0.88
N TRP A 155 7.15 -5.58 -1.63
CA TRP A 155 6.49 -4.29 -1.38
C TRP A 155 4.96 -4.42 -1.60
N PRO A 156 4.21 -4.90 -0.61
CA PRO A 156 2.75 -4.88 -0.62
C PRO A 156 2.21 -3.46 -0.39
N ALA A 157 1.12 -3.12 -1.07
CA ALA A 157 0.45 -1.82 -0.93
C ALA A 157 -1.08 -1.92 -0.96
N PHE A 158 -1.73 -1.18 -0.07
CA PHE A 158 -3.16 -0.85 -0.06
C PHE A 158 -3.30 0.67 -0.02
N TRP A 159 -3.85 1.23 -1.09
CA TRP A 159 -3.68 2.64 -1.41
C TRP A 159 -4.77 3.13 -2.38
N LEU A 160 -4.77 4.42 -2.67
CA LEU A 160 -5.78 5.10 -3.46
C LEU A 160 -5.17 5.97 -4.55
N LEU A 161 -5.77 5.92 -5.73
CA LEU A 161 -5.52 6.85 -6.83
C LEU A 161 -6.86 7.35 -7.39
N PRO A 162 -6.91 8.56 -7.95
CA PRO A 162 -8.09 9.06 -8.64
C PRO A 162 -8.48 8.14 -9.80
N GLN A 163 -9.77 8.05 -10.09
CA GLN A 163 -10.24 7.35 -11.28
C GLN A 163 -9.58 7.93 -12.54
N GLU A 164 -9.12 7.05 -13.43
CA GLU A 164 -8.49 7.42 -14.70
C GLU A 164 -9.45 8.20 -15.61
N PRO A 165 -8.94 9.15 -16.42
CA PRO A 165 -7.56 9.61 -16.45
C PRO A 165 -7.23 10.56 -15.27
N PHE A 166 -5.98 10.53 -14.82
CA PHE A 166 -5.44 11.45 -13.81
C PHE A 166 -3.95 11.75 -14.09
N SER A 167 -3.43 12.80 -13.48
CA SER A 167 -2.04 13.24 -13.56
C SER A 167 -1.35 13.08 -12.20
N TRP A 168 -0.36 12.20 -12.13
CA TRP A 168 0.43 12.00 -10.92
C TRP A 168 1.62 12.98 -10.84
N PRO A 169 1.96 13.52 -9.66
CA PRO A 169 1.26 13.38 -8.38
C PRO A 169 0.17 14.44 -8.15
N THR A 170 -0.07 15.33 -9.11
CA THR A 170 -0.91 16.52 -8.92
C THR A 170 -2.34 16.21 -8.48
N ASP A 171 -2.94 15.16 -9.03
CA ASP A 171 -4.30 14.74 -8.71
C ASP A 171 -4.39 13.94 -7.38
N GLY A 172 -3.26 13.68 -6.73
CA GLY A 172 -3.15 13.06 -5.41
C GLY A 172 -2.99 11.54 -5.42
N GLU A 173 -2.37 11.04 -4.35
CA GLU A 173 -2.21 9.62 -4.03
C GLU A 173 -2.22 9.47 -2.50
N ILE A 174 -2.90 8.44 -2.00
CA ILE A 174 -3.04 8.17 -0.57
C ILE A 174 -2.70 6.71 -0.29
N ASP A 175 -1.61 6.48 0.41
CA ASP A 175 -1.15 5.15 0.78
C ASP A 175 -1.58 4.86 2.21
N ILE A 176 -2.47 3.89 2.34
CA ILE A 176 -3.06 3.53 3.63
C ILE A 176 -2.10 2.56 4.34
N ALA A 177 -1.61 1.58 3.59
CA ALA A 177 -0.67 0.60 4.08
C ALA A 177 0.37 0.21 3.02
N GLU A 178 1.63 0.53 3.28
CA GLU A 178 2.78 0.01 2.56
C GLU A 178 3.81 -0.57 3.50
N THR A 179 4.51 -1.61 3.07
CA THR A 179 5.62 -2.19 3.85
C THR A 179 6.77 -2.42 2.91
N TRP A 180 8.00 -2.11 3.32
CA TRP A 180 9.12 -2.13 2.40
C TRP A 180 10.16 -3.13 2.86
N ASN A 181 10.57 -4.02 1.95
CA ASN A 181 11.77 -4.83 2.12
C ASN A 181 11.82 -5.65 3.43
N GLY A 182 10.66 -6.01 3.98
CA GLY A 182 10.52 -6.83 5.18
C GLY A 182 10.84 -6.11 6.50
N ASP A 183 10.73 -4.78 6.56
CA ASP A 183 11.06 -3.96 7.73
C ASP A 183 10.05 -4.01 8.90
N CYS A 184 8.95 -4.75 8.73
CA CYS A 184 7.83 -4.84 9.68
C CYS A 184 7.29 -3.45 10.09
N GLU A 185 7.29 -2.50 9.16
CA GLU A 185 6.80 -1.14 9.33
C GLU A 185 5.74 -0.83 8.29
N ASN A 186 4.63 -0.24 8.75
CA ASN A 186 3.65 0.35 7.85
C ASN A 186 4.06 1.78 7.54
N HIS A 187 4.15 2.14 6.26
CA HIS A 187 4.30 3.49 5.78
C HIS A 187 2.93 3.99 5.35
N SER A 188 2.41 4.99 6.06
CA SER A 188 1.25 5.76 5.62
C SER A 188 1.75 6.98 4.89
N CYS A 189 1.28 7.18 3.66
CA CYS A 189 1.81 8.19 2.77
C CYS A 189 0.71 9.02 2.13
N LEU A 190 1.07 10.24 1.78
CA LEU A 190 0.22 11.19 1.07
C LEU A 190 1.10 11.89 0.04
N HIS A 191 0.75 11.83 -1.24
CA HIS A 191 1.51 12.48 -2.32
C HIS A 191 0.63 13.47 -3.08
N TRP A 192 1.20 14.62 -3.47
CA TRP A 192 0.52 15.69 -4.20
C TRP A 192 1.51 16.58 -4.96
N GLY A 193 1.02 17.59 -5.68
CA GLY A 193 1.85 18.64 -6.28
C GLY A 193 2.68 18.15 -7.48
N HIS A 194 3.93 18.60 -7.58
CA HIS A 194 4.84 18.24 -8.69
C HIS A 194 6.08 17.51 -8.21
N HIS A 195 6.65 16.67 -9.08
CA HIS A 195 7.80 15.82 -8.76
C HIS A 195 9.04 16.58 -8.21
N HIS A 196 9.19 17.88 -8.47
CA HIS A 196 10.35 18.66 -8.03
C HIS A 196 10.10 19.58 -6.83
N GLU A 197 8.91 19.52 -6.20
CA GLU A 197 8.55 20.41 -5.11
C GLU A 197 8.95 19.86 -3.72
N PRO A 198 9.46 20.70 -2.79
CA PRO A 198 9.99 20.29 -1.49
C PRO A 198 8.92 19.96 -0.43
N GLN A 199 7.63 20.00 -0.78
CA GLN A 199 6.51 19.63 0.10
C GLN A 199 5.44 18.94 -0.74
N LYS A 200 5.83 17.88 -1.45
CA LYS A 200 4.98 17.12 -2.37
C LYS A 200 4.53 15.78 -1.80
N HIS A 201 5.00 15.41 -0.62
CA HIS A 201 4.59 14.19 0.04
C HIS A 201 4.79 14.25 1.56
N ARG A 202 4.05 13.40 2.28
CA ARG A 202 4.27 13.08 3.69
C ARG A 202 4.31 11.58 3.88
N VAL A 203 5.17 11.14 4.78
CA VAL A 203 5.33 9.72 5.16
C VAL A 203 5.36 9.63 6.68
N LEU A 204 4.74 8.58 7.21
CA LEU A 204 4.93 8.16 8.59
C LEU A 204 5.07 6.64 8.69
N GLY A 205 6.17 6.20 9.29
CA GLY A 205 6.39 4.81 9.66
C GLY A 205 5.71 4.46 10.99
N THR A 206 5.00 3.33 11.02
CA THR A 206 4.44 2.70 12.23
C THR A 206 4.92 1.26 12.33
N LYS A 207 5.73 0.94 13.34
CA LYS A 207 6.22 -0.43 13.57
C LYS A 207 5.08 -1.38 13.96
N ILE A 208 5.02 -2.53 13.28
CA ILE A 208 4.10 -3.63 13.56
C ILE A 208 4.91 -4.93 13.55
N HIS A 209 5.57 -5.25 14.66
CA HIS A 209 6.46 -6.42 14.75
C HIS A 209 5.79 -7.76 14.41
N GLU A 210 4.48 -7.87 14.64
CA GLU A 210 3.70 -9.08 14.40
C GLU A 210 3.03 -9.13 13.02
N MET A 211 3.23 -8.13 12.16
CA MET A 211 2.66 -8.04 10.82
C MET A 211 2.81 -9.34 9.99
N PRO A 212 3.95 -10.07 9.98
CA PRO A 212 4.05 -11.32 9.22
C PRO A 212 3.18 -12.46 9.75
N ARG A 213 2.67 -12.34 10.99
CA ARG A 213 2.06 -13.43 11.76
C ARG A 213 0.56 -13.25 11.99
N ARG A 214 -0.01 -12.09 11.64
CA ARG A 214 -1.44 -11.83 11.82
C ARG A 214 -1.98 -10.87 10.75
N PRO A 215 -3.30 -10.89 10.51
CA PRO A 215 -3.98 -9.79 9.84
C PRO A 215 -3.90 -8.51 10.67
N VAL A 216 -3.80 -7.37 9.98
CA VAL A 216 -3.77 -6.02 10.54
C VAL A 216 -4.97 -5.26 10.00
N ARG A 217 -5.67 -4.52 10.88
CA ARG A 217 -6.75 -3.63 10.45
C ARG A 217 -6.19 -2.26 10.09
N TYR A 218 -6.58 -1.79 8.91
CA TYR A 218 -6.28 -0.46 8.40
C TYR A 218 -7.57 0.30 8.15
N ASP A 219 -7.64 1.54 8.58
CA ASP A 219 -8.75 2.44 8.26
C ASP A 219 -8.21 3.76 7.72
N LEU A 220 -8.83 4.28 6.67
CA LEU A 220 -8.71 5.67 6.26
C LEU A 220 -10.07 6.34 6.45
N VAL A 221 -10.10 7.42 7.24
CA VAL A 221 -11.30 8.23 7.45
C VAL A 221 -11.09 9.60 6.85
N TRP A 222 -12.08 10.08 6.09
CA TRP A 222 -12.04 11.39 5.47
C TRP A 222 -13.31 12.20 5.70
N ASP A 223 -13.13 13.51 5.82
CA ASP A 223 -14.19 14.51 5.88
C ASP A 223 -13.82 15.65 4.93
N GLN A 224 -14.45 15.66 3.74
CA GLN A 224 -14.26 16.65 2.68
C GLN A 224 -15.59 17.34 2.35
N PRO A 225 -16.06 18.28 3.18
CA PRO A 225 -17.33 18.97 2.94
C PRO A 225 -17.40 19.58 1.53
N GLY A 226 -18.41 19.19 0.76
CA GLY A 226 -18.67 19.72 -0.58
C GLY A 226 -17.76 19.16 -1.69
N GLY A 227 -16.83 18.25 -1.38
CA GLY A 227 -15.98 17.62 -2.39
C GLY A 227 -15.01 18.58 -3.06
N HIS A 228 -14.73 19.72 -2.43
CA HIS A 228 -13.87 20.75 -3.02
C HIS A 228 -12.41 20.30 -2.99
N PRO A 229 -11.69 20.31 -4.14
CA PRO A 229 -10.26 20.01 -4.17
C PRO A 229 -9.47 20.88 -3.18
N GLY A 230 -8.49 20.28 -2.49
CA GLY A 230 -7.67 20.98 -1.50
C GLY A 230 -8.37 21.37 -0.20
N GLN A 231 -9.58 20.85 0.04
CA GLN A 231 -10.29 21.03 1.30
C GLN A 231 -10.56 19.67 1.95
N GLY A 232 -10.65 19.67 3.27
CA GLY A 232 -10.95 18.48 4.06
C GLY A 232 -9.75 17.90 4.79
N ARG A 233 -10.02 16.80 5.49
CA ARG A 233 -9.10 16.17 6.44
C ARG A 233 -9.18 14.65 6.38
N LEU A 234 -8.05 14.02 6.67
CA LEU A 234 -7.79 12.58 6.61
C LEU A 234 -7.18 12.12 7.93
N ILE A 235 -7.54 10.93 8.39
CA ILE A 235 -6.86 10.22 9.46
C ILE A 235 -6.68 8.75 9.06
N TRP A 236 -5.45 8.26 9.21
CA TRP A 236 -5.08 6.86 9.08
C TRP A 236 -5.11 6.20 10.44
N PHE A 237 -5.67 4.99 10.49
CA PHE A 237 -5.69 4.16 11.68
C PHE A 237 -5.08 2.80 11.40
N ILE A 238 -4.38 2.27 12.41
CA ILE A 238 -3.86 0.91 12.42
C ILE A 238 -4.34 0.24 13.72
N ASP A 239 -5.05 -0.88 13.59
CA ASP A 239 -5.71 -1.59 14.69
C ASP A 239 -6.52 -0.63 15.60
N GLY A 240 -7.17 0.33 14.95
CA GLY A 240 -8.01 1.34 15.59
C GLY A 240 -7.31 2.47 16.31
N ARG A 241 -5.98 2.54 16.26
CA ARG A 241 -5.21 3.67 16.78
C ARG A 241 -4.96 4.67 15.65
N PRO A 242 -5.26 5.97 15.83
CA PRO A 242 -4.88 6.98 14.84
C PRO A 242 -3.35 7.08 14.81
N VAL A 243 -2.76 6.89 13.63
CA VAL A 243 -1.30 6.89 13.44
C VAL A 243 -0.82 8.12 12.70
N MET A 244 -1.59 8.60 11.73
CA MET A 244 -1.26 9.80 10.95
C MET A 244 -2.54 10.59 10.67
N LYS A 245 -2.44 11.91 10.61
CA LYS A 245 -3.51 12.78 10.12
C LYS A 245 -2.98 13.75 9.06
N GLY A 246 -3.87 14.34 8.27
CA GLY A 246 -3.45 15.34 7.29
C GLY A 246 -4.63 16.09 6.72
N HIS A 247 -4.36 17.28 6.20
CA HIS A 247 -5.29 17.98 5.33
C HIS A 247 -5.22 17.39 3.92
N ILE A 248 -6.35 17.39 3.21
CA ILE A 248 -6.37 17.04 1.79
C ILE A 248 -5.62 18.15 1.01
N PRO A 249 -4.49 17.84 0.34
CA PRO A 249 -3.68 18.86 -0.31
C PRO A 249 -4.37 19.52 -1.50
N GLY A 250 -3.97 20.76 -1.80
CA GLY A 250 -4.40 21.44 -3.02
C GLY A 250 -4.00 20.67 -4.28
N GLY A 251 -4.92 20.56 -5.24
CA GLY A 251 -4.74 19.77 -6.47
C GLY A 251 -5.29 18.34 -6.37
N THR A 252 -5.32 17.75 -5.18
CA THR A 252 -5.88 16.42 -4.98
C THR A 252 -7.35 16.37 -5.42
N ARG A 253 -7.68 15.39 -6.27
CA ARG A 253 -9.06 15.16 -6.72
C ARG A 253 -9.98 14.85 -5.53
N PRO A 254 -11.30 15.09 -5.68
CA PRO A 254 -12.25 14.77 -4.63
C PRO A 254 -12.12 13.31 -4.16
N MET A 255 -12.21 13.07 -2.85
CA MET A 255 -12.09 11.72 -2.28
C MET A 255 -13.12 10.75 -2.88
N ARG A 256 -14.31 11.25 -3.20
CA ARG A 256 -15.37 10.46 -3.87
C ARG A 256 -14.93 9.87 -5.23
N ASP A 257 -13.91 10.43 -5.87
CA ASP A 257 -13.39 10.00 -7.17
C ASP A 257 -12.22 9.01 -7.03
N MET A 258 -11.73 8.76 -5.81
CA MET A 258 -10.63 7.85 -5.57
C MET A 258 -11.08 6.39 -5.76
N THR A 259 -10.27 5.63 -6.49
CA THR A 259 -10.34 4.19 -6.62
C THR A 259 -9.42 3.52 -5.60
N ILE A 260 -9.70 2.27 -5.29
CA ILE A 260 -8.94 1.45 -4.34
C ILE A 260 -7.95 0.59 -5.11
N LEU A 261 -6.70 0.55 -4.66
CA LEU A 261 -5.65 -0.24 -5.24
C LEU A 261 -5.08 -1.24 -4.23
N LEU A 262 -4.80 -2.43 -4.74
CA LEU A 262 -4.12 -3.51 -4.02
C LEU A 262 -3.05 -4.09 -4.93
N ASN A 263 -1.81 -4.20 -4.45
CA ASN A 263 -0.75 -4.89 -5.19
C ASN A 263 0.33 -5.45 -4.26
N VAL A 264 1.14 -6.35 -4.84
CA VAL A 264 2.41 -6.79 -4.24
C VAL A 264 3.53 -6.55 -5.25
N ALA A 265 4.22 -5.43 -5.14
CA ALA A 265 5.41 -5.14 -5.93
C ALA A 265 6.62 -5.95 -5.45
N MET A 266 7.61 -6.11 -6.33
CA MET A 266 8.84 -6.87 -6.09
C MET A 266 10.04 -6.03 -6.52
N GLY A 267 11.01 -5.85 -5.64
CA GLY A 267 12.14 -4.95 -5.86
C GLY A 267 11.73 -3.47 -5.85
N GLY A 268 12.26 -2.69 -6.78
CA GLY A 268 12.03 -1.25 -6.87
C GLY A 268 12.89 -0.41 -5.94
N ASN A 269 12.74 0.91 -6.08
CA ASN A 269 13.52 1.94 -5.39
C ASN A 269 13.50 1.77 -3.86
N VAL A 270 12.31 1.52 -3.30
CA VAL A 270 12.11 1.35 -1.84
C VAL A 270 12.76 0.06 -1.30
N CYS A 271 12.99 -0.94 -2.15
CA CYS A 271 13.76 -2.13 -1.81
C CYS A 271 15.28 -1.96 -2.02
N GLN A 272 15.75 -0.81 -2.51
CA GLN A 272 17.17 -0.48 -2.67
C GLN A 272 17.95 -1.53 -3.49
N GLY A 273 17.33 -2.05 -4.56
CA GLY A 273 17.92 -3.07 -5.42
C GLY A 273 17.93 -4.48 -4.84
N VAL A 274 17.35 -4.70 -3.65
CA VAL A 274 17.17 -6.04 -3.09
C VAL A 274 16.06 -6.77 -3.86
N THR A 275 16.37 -7.98 -4.34
CA THR A 275 15.40 -8.87 -4.97
C THR A 275 14.90 -9.93 -3.98
N PRO A 276 13.65 -10.38 -4.10
CA PRO A 276 13.12 -11.45 -3.25
C PRO A 276 13.76 -12.80 -3.58
N SER A 277 13.74 -13.72 -2.60
CA SER A 277 14.11 -15.11 -2.83
C SER A 277 13.02 -15.85 -3.61
N ASP A 278 13.37 -16.95 -4.29
CA ASP A 278 12.39 -17.82 -4.95
C ASP A 278 11.31 -18.30 -3.97
N GLY A 279 10.07 -18.33 -4.43
CA GLY A 279 8.92 -18.68 -3.62
C GLY A 279 7.67 -17.89 -3.98
N TYR A 280 6.72 -17.82 -3.06
CA TYR A 280 5.52 -17.01 -3.18
C TYR A 280 5.31 -16.13 -1.95
N TYR A 281 4.63 -15.01 -2.15
CA TYR A 281 4.38 -13.99 -1.13
C TYR A 281 2.94 -13.52 -1.27
N ASP A 282 2.09 -13.92 -0.33
CA ASP A 282 0.66 -13.67 -0.38
C ASP A 282 0.30 -12.44 0.46
N MET A 283 -0.35 -11.46 -0.16
CA MET A 283 -1.22 -10.52 0.51
C MET A 283 -2.62 -11.12 0.58
N VAL A 284 -3.15 -11.26 1.79
CA VAL A 284 -4.46 -11.86 2.05
C VAL A 284 -5.39 -10.80 2.60
N VAL A 285 -6.45 -10.48 1.86
CA VAL A 285 -7.47 -9.51 2.26
C VAL A 285 -8.63 -10.28 2.89
N HIS A 286 -8.77 -10.13 4.20
CA HIS A 286 -9.83 -10.76 4.98
C HIS A 286 -11.14 -10.00 4.88
N SER A 287 -11.09 -8.67 4.84
CA SER A 287 -12.27 -7.83 4.64
C SER A 287 -11.86 -6.52 4.02
N LEU A 288 -12.71 -5.96 3.19
CA LEU A 288 -12.59 -4.60 2.65
C LEU A 288 -14.01 -4.03 2.55
N TYR A 289 -14.23 -2.80 2.97
CA TYR A 289 -15.52 -2.13 2.81
C TYR A 289 -15.41 -0.62 3.03
N ALA A 290 -16.35 0.11 2.46
CA ALA A 290 -16.52 1.54 2.68
C ALA A 290 -17.86 1.82 3.38
N SER A 291 -17.86 2.79 4.28
CA SER A 291 -18.99 3.11 5.17
C SER A 291 -19.17 4.62 5.34
N ASP A 292 -20.41 5.05 5.61
CA ASP A 292 -20.74 6.48 5.78
C ASP A 292 -20.26 7.02 7.15
N GLU A 293 -19.85 6.15 8.07
CA GLU A 293 -19.37 6.52 9.41
C GLU A 293 -18.23 5.58 9.88
N PRO A 294 -17.17 6.11 10.51
CA PRO A 294 -16.13 5.29 11.11
C PRO A 294 -16.68 4.38 12.21
N GLU A 295 -16.31 3.10 12.21
CA GLU A 295 -16.76 2.16 13.24
C GLU A 295 -16.22 2.49 14.64
N LEU A 296 -15.02 3.06 14.70
CA LEU A 296 -14.29 3.28 15.94
C LEU A 296 -14.60 4.66 16.52
N GLY A 297 -15.72 4.72 17.24
CA GLY A 297 -16.18 5.94 17.91
C GLY A 297 -16.91 6.93 17.01
N GLY A 298 -17.22 6.56 15.77
CA GLY A 298 -17.99 7.39 14.84
C GLY A 298 -17.29 8.69 14.48
N TRP A 299 -18.10 9.66 14.04
CA TRP A 299 -17.60 11.01 13.75
C TRP A 299 -17.06 11.74 14.98
N HIS A 300 -17.60 11.45 16.17
CA HIS A 300 -17.06 11.99 17.41
C HIS A 300 -15.63 11.49 17.69
N GLY A 301 -15.36 10.20 17.45
CA GLY A 301 -14.02 9.62 17.55
C GLY A 301 -13.04 10.23 16.55
N PHE A 302 -13.50 10.47 15.32
CA PHE A 302 -12.72 11.18 14.30
C PHE A 302 -12.38 12.61 14.72
N ASP A 303 -13.35 13.38 15.22
CA ASP A 303 -13.13 14.77 15.67
C ASP A 303 -12.18 14.84 16.88
N HIS A 304 -12.32 13.91 17.82
CA HIS A 304 -11.42 13.78 18.94
C HIS A 304 -9.99 13.44 18.50
N ALA A 305 -9.81 12.48 17.60
CA ALA A 305 -8.50 12.12 17.04
C ALA A 305 -7.89 13.29 16.25
N TRP A 306 -8.71 14.02 15.49
CA TRP A 306 -8.29 15.21 14.75
C TRP A 306 -7.75 16.31 15.67
N GLY A 307 -8.48 16.61 16.75
CA GLY A 307 -8.10 17.61 17.74
C GLY A 307 -6.94 17.20 18.65
N ASN A 308 -6.56 15.92 18.67
CA ASN A 308 -5.48 15.41 19.51
C ASN A 308 -4.10 15.82 18.94
N PRO A 309 -3.28 16.61 19.67
CA PRO A 309 -1.94 16.99 19.22
C PRO A 309 -0.95 15.80 19.21
N GLY A 310 -1.28 14.69 19.86
CA GLY A 310 -0.47 13.46 19.85
C GLY A 310 -0.60 12.62 18.58
N VAL A 311 -1.53 12.95 17.67
CA VAL A 311 -1.63 12.31 16.36
C VAL A 311 -0.78 13.12 15.35
N PRO A 312 0.30 12.55 14.80
CA PRO A 312 1.24 13.29 13.96
C PRO A 312 0.73 13.48 12.53
N GLU A 313 1.32 14.46 11.81
CA GLU A 313 0.97 14.74 10.40
C GLU A 313 1.87 14.04 9.37
N GLY A 314 2.74 13.14 9.81
CA GLY A 314 3.84 12.62 8.98
C GLY A 314 4.91 13.67 8.67
N HIS A 315 6.05 13.19 8.19
CA HIS A 315 7.21 14.00 7.86
C HIS A 315 7.27 14.24 6.35
N GLY A 316 7.63 15.46 5.95
CA GLY A 316 8.09 15.69 4.59
C GLY A 316 9.54 15.22 4.46
N TYR A 317 9.91 14.68 3.31
CA TYR A 317 11.29 14.38 2.93
C TYR A 317 11.74 15.26 1.76
#